data_AF-A0A2D0R9B0-F1
#
_entry.id   AF-A0A2D0R9B0-F1
#
_cell.length_a   1.000
_cell.length_b   1.000
_cell.length_c   1.000
_cell.angle_alpha   90.00
_cell.angle_beta   90.00
_cell.angle_gamma   90.00
#
_symmetry.space_group_name_H-M   'P 1'
#
loop_
_entity.id
_entity.type
_entity.pdbx_description
1 polymer ?
#
loop_
_entity_poly.entity_id
_entity_poly.type
_entity_poly.pdbx_seq_one_letter_code
_entity_poly.pdbx_strand_id
1 'polypeptide(L)'
;MFARPLLLVLLVLACHQYFTTAQSAKGPEDCCFKFYKKVIPIKVIKTYVNTSNDCPKTGIIFTTQNSSRVCVDPGFKWVQRAIDLVDQRLYESST
;
A
#
# COMPACT_ATOMS: atom_id res chain seq x y z
N MET A 1 32.27 -40.35 23.06
CA MET A 1 33.10 -39.13 23.01
C MET A 1 32.63 -38.13 21.93
N PHE A 2 31.34 -38.12 21.53
CA PHE A 2 30.84 -37.27 20.44
C PHE A 2 29.58 -36.45 20.81
N ALA A 3 29.12 -36.51 22.06
CA ALA A 3 27.91 -35.80 22.50
C ALA A 3 28.08 -34.26 22.53
N ARG A 4 29.27 -33.78 22.89
CA ARG A 4 29.62 -32.35 22.94
C ARG A 4 29.60 -31.65 21.57
N PRO A 5 30.21 -32.19 20.50
CA PRO A 5 30.12 -31.57 19.18
C PRO A 5 28.71 -31.65 18.59
N LEU A 6 27.95 -32.73 18.89
CA LEU A 6 26.58 -32.88 18.42
C LEU A 6 25.64 -31.81 19.01
N LEU A 7 25.81 -31.50 20.31
CA LEU A 7 25.04 -30.47 21.02
C LEU A 7 25.30 -29.07 20.43
N LEU A 8 26.56 -28.76 20.10
CA LEU A 8 26.96 -27.48 19.51
C LEU A 8 26.38 -27.32 18.09
N VAL A 9 26.41 -28.38 17.28
CA VAL A 9 25.81 -28.37 15.93
C VAL A 9 24.29 -28.16 16.01
N LEU A 10 23.59 -28.84 16.93
CA LEU A 10 22.16 -28.64 17.15
C LEU A 10 21.81 -27.21 17.57
N LEU A 11 22.61 -26.59 18.44
CA LEU A 11 22.42 -25.19 18.85
C LEU A 11 22.62 -24.21 17.70
N VAL A 12 23.59 -24.45 16.81
CA VAL A 12 23.84 -23.60 15.63
C VAL A 12 22.73 -23.76 14.59
N LEU A 13 22.27 -24.99 14.32
CA LEU A 13 21.12 -25.21 13.42
C LEU A 13 19.85 -24.56 13.96
N ALA A 14 19.57 -24.71 15.26
CA ALA A 14 18.44 -24.08 15.93
C ALA A 14 18.53 -22.55 15.81
N CYS A 15 19.71 -21.97 16.03
CA CYS A 15 19.97 -20.55 15.79
C CYS A 15 19.63 -20.10 14.37
N HIS A 16 19.93 -20.91 13.36
CA HIS A 16 19.63 -20.59 11.96
C HIS A 16 18.13 -20.56 11.66
N GLN A 17 17.30 -21.32 12.39
CA GLN A 17 15.84 -21.31 12.22
C GLN A 17 15.20 -20.05 12.81
N TYR A 18 15.82 -19.40 13.81
CA TYR A 18 15.28 -18.20 14.44
C TYR A 18 15.48 -16.95 13.56
N PHE A 19 16.48 -16.95 12.68
CA PHE A 19 16.77 -15.81 11.79
C PHE A 19 15.98 -15.85 10.47
N THR A 20 15.22 -16.92 10.19
CA THR A 20 14.52 -17.11 8.91
C THR A 20 13.00 -17.20 9.06
N THR A 21 12.42 -16.45 9.99
CA THR A 21 10.98 -16.15 9.97
C THR A 21 10.68 -14.68 10.24
N ALA A 22 11.53 -13.78 9.76
CA ALA A 22 10.97 -12.55 9.20
C ALA A 22 10.37 -12.92 7.84
N GLN A 23 9.19 -13.57 7.84
CA GLN A 23 8.28 -13.37 6.71
C GLN A 23 8.23 -11.87 6.57
N SER A 24 8.75 -11.35 5.45
CA SER A 24 8.61 -9.95 5.10
C SER A 24 7.15 -9.59 5.31
N ALA A 25 6.84 -8.98 6.46
CA ALA A 25 5.61 -8.24 6.61
C ALA A 25 5.78 -7.19 5.55
N LYS A 26 5.19 -7.45 4.37
CA LYS A 26 5.14 -6.50 3.27
C LYS A 26 4.74 -5.20 3.95
N GLY A 27 5.66 -4.23 3.95
CA GLY A 27 5.43 -2.95 4.63
C GLY A 27 4.05 -2.43 4.26
N PRO A 28 3.40 -1.64 5.14
CA PRO A 28 1.96 -1.43 5.13
C PRO A 28 1.50 -1.27 3.69
N GLU A 29 0.82 -2.30 3.23
CA GLU A 29 0.15 -2.30 1.94
C GLU A 29 -0.67 -1.01 1.92
N ASP A 30 -0.68 -0.30 0.80
CA ASP A 30 -1.31 1.02 0.67
C ASP A 30 -2.81 0.92 0.97
N CYS A 31 -3.17 0.88 2.25
CA CYS A 31 -4.50 0.60 2.78
C CYS A 31 -5.06 1.85 3.45
N CYS A 32 -6.34 2.09 3.21
CA CYS A 32 -7.06 3.21 3.77
C CYS A 32 -7.90 2.78 4.98
N PHE A 33 -7.56 3.28 6.16
CA PHE A 33 -8.34 3.06 7.39
C PHE A 33 -9.34 4.19 7.66
N LYS A 34 -9.05 5.39 7.16
CA LYS A 34 -9.87 6.61 7.28
C LYS A 34 -10.01 7.27 5.92
N PHE A 35 -11.20 7.80 5.66
CA PHE A 35 -11.53 8.43 4.38
C PHE A 35 -11.84 9.92 4.55
N TYR A 36 -11.29 10.71 3.64
CA TYR A 36 -11.57 12.12 3.53
C TYR A 36 -12.94 12.32 2.88
N LYS A 37 -13.82 13.07 3.55
CA LYS A 37 -15.24 13.20 3.16
C LYS A 37 -15.55 14.45 2.33
N LYS A 38 -14.67 15.46 2.34
CA LYS A 38 -14.89 16.71 1.62
C LYS A 38 -14.42 16.58 0.18
N VAL A 39 -15.08 17.29 -0.73
CA VAL A 39 -14.70 17.31 -2.15
C VAL A 39 -13.32 17.93 -2.30
N ILE A 40 -12.43 17.22 -2.99
CA ILE A 40 -11.10 17.72 -3.36
C ILE A 40 -11.19 18.33 -4.76
N PRO A 41 -10.72 19.57 -4.97
CA PRO A 41 -10.71 20.16 -6.30
C PRO A 41 -9.88 19.33 -7.28
N ILE A 42 -10.46 18.92 -8.41
CA ILE A 42 -9.83 18.00 -9.36
C ILE A 42 -8.51 18.55 -9.91
N LYS A 43 -8.45 19.87 -10.10
CA LYS A 43 -7.23 20.58 -10.54
C LYS A 43 -6.01 20.33 -9.65
N VAL A 44 -6.19 20.02 -8.36
CA VAL A 44 -5.06 19.73 -7.45
C VAL A 44 -4.68 18.26 -7.39
N ILE A 45 -5.47 17.37 -7.99
CA ILE A 45 -5.19 15.93 -8.08
C ILE A 45 -4.26 15.70 -9.27
N LYS A 46 -3.12 15.07 -9.01
CA LYS A 46 -2.09 14.72 -10.01
C LYS A 46 -2.29 13.32 -10.55
N THR A 47 -2.51 12.35 -9.67
CA THR A 47 -2.73 10.94 -10.02
C THR A 47 -3.48 10.25 -8.88
N TYR A 48 -3.89 9.01 -9.09
CA TYR A 48 -4.51 8.18 -8.06
C TYR A 48 -4.02 6.74 -8.14
N VAL A 49 -4.16 6.01 -7.04
CA VAL A 49 -3.94 4.57 -6.98
C VAL A 49 -5.08 3.89 -6.24
N ASN A 50 -5.40 2.66 -6.64
CA ASN A 50 -6.32 1.79 -5.91
C ASN A 50 -5.57 1.14 -4.73
N THR A 51 -6.23 1.01 -3.59
CA THR A 51 -5.69 0.21 -2.47
C THR A 51 -5.59 -1.26 -2.87
N SER A 52 -4.71 -2.03 -2.23
CA SER A 52 -4.62 -3.48 -2.46
C SER A 52 -5.97 -4.17 -2.19
N ASN A 53 -6.23 -5.29 -2.89
CA ASN A 53 -7.38 -6.15 -2.62
C ASN A 53 -7.25 -6.87 -1.26
N ASP A 54 -6.04 -6.96 -0.73
CA ASP A 54 -5.73 -7.52 0.58
C ASP A 54 -6.14 -6.56 1.73
N CYS A 55 -6.45 -5.30 1.41
CA CYS A 55 -6.89 -4.32 2.41
C CYS A 55 -8.30 -4.65 2.93
N PRO A 56 -8.56 -4.47 4.23
CA PRO A 56 -9.88 -4.73 4.82
C PRO A 56 -10.97 -3.76 4.31
N LYS A 57 -10.56 -2.63 3.71
CA LYS A 57 -11.45 -1.65 3.10
C LYS A 57 -10.88 -1.24 1.75
N THR A 58 -11.72 -1.33 0.72
CA THR A 58 -11.42 -0.78 -0.60
C THR A 58 -11.38 0.75 -0.52
N GLY A 59 -10.33 1.34 -1.07
CA GLY A 59 -10.13 2.78 -1.09
C GLY A 59 -9.41 3.25 -2.34
N ILE A 60 -9.45 4.55 -2.55
CA ILE A 60 -8.64 5.23 -3.57
C ILE A 60 -7.72 6.21 -2.85
N ILE A 61 -6.45 6.25 -3.26
CA ILE A 61 -5.47 7.21 -2.73
C ILE A 61 -5.21 8.25 -3.82
N PHE A 62 -5.69 9.47 -3.61
CA PHE A 62 -5.35 10.60 -4.46
C PHE A 62 -3.99 11.15 -4.08
N THR A 63 -3.11 11.28 -5.07
CA THR A 63 -1.85 12.02 -4.96
C THR A 63 -2.07 13.39 -5.56
N THR A 64 -1.91 14.43 -4.74
CA THR A 64 -2.05 15.82 -5.15
C THR A 64 -0.74 16.34 -5.78
N GLN A 65 -0.81 17.53 -6.40
CA GLN A 65 0.36 18.15 -7.02
C GLN A 65 1.50 18.46 -6.02
N ASN A 66 1.17 18.72 -4.76
CA ASN A 66 2.15 18.88 -3.67
C ASN A 66 2.58 17.53 -3.04
N SER A 67 2.38 16.42 -3.75
CA SER A 67 2.74 15.06 -3.32
C SER A 67 2.03 14.56 -2.05
N SER A 68 0.96 15.23 -1.61
CA SER A 68 0.15 14.74 -0.49
C SER A 68 -0.72 13.57 -0.94
N ARG A 69 -0.81 12.54 -0.09
CA ARG A 69 -1.63 11.34 -0.35
C ARG A 69 -2.88 11.40 0.51
N VAL A 70 -4.05 11.28 -0.11
CA VAL A 70 -5.35 11.39 0.57
C VAL A 70 -6.21 10.18 0.22
N CYS A 71 -6.59 9.43 1.26
CA CYS A 71 -7.56 8.34 1.15
C CYS A 71 -8.97 8.88 0.95
N VAL A 72 -9.66 8.41 -0.08
CA VAL A 72 -11.06 8.74 -0.41
C VAL A 72 -11.87 7.48 -0.64
N ASP A 73 -13.16 7.55 -0.32
CA ASP A 73 -14.09 6.43 -0.45
C ASP A 73 -14.64 6.37 -1.89
N PRO A 74 -14.46 5.24 -2.62
CA PRO A 74 -14.94 5.11 -3.99
C PRO A 74 -16.47 5.19 -4.11
N GLY A 75 -17.23 5.02 -3.02
CA GLY A 75 -18.68 5.16 -2.98
C GLY A 75 -19.17 6.59 -3.16
N PHE A 76 -18.31 7.60 -3.02
CA PHE A 76 -18.71 8.98 -3.29
C PHE A 76 -18.74 9.29 -4.79
N LYS A 77 -19.87 9.81 -5.27
CA LYS A 77 -20.05 10.22 -6.69
C LYS A 77 -18.98 11.19 -7.20
N TRP A 78 -18.48 12.08 -6.34
CA TRP A 78 -17.44 13.04 -6.73
C TRP A 78 -16.07 12.38 -6.91
N VAL A 79 -15.79 11.27 -6.21
CA VAL A 79 -14.55 10.51 -6.34
C VAL A 79 -14.51 9.82 -7.70
N GLN A 80 -15.60 9.18 -8.11
CA GLN A 80 -15.72 8.56 -9.44
C GLN A 80 -15.52 9.58 -10.56
N ARG A 81 -16.21 10.73 -10.49
CA ARG A 81 -16.01 11.82 -11.45
C ARG A 81 -14.56 12.34 -11.48
N ALA A 82 -13.91 12.40 -10.32
CA ALA A 82 -12.52 12.84 -10.25
C ALA A 82 -11.57 11.84 -10.90
N ILE A 83 -11.81 10.53 -10.76
CA ILE A 83 -11.07 9.46 -11.43
C ILE A 83 -11.18 9.61 -12.95
N ASP A 84 -12.40 9.71 -13.49
CA ASP A 84 -12.64 9.83 -14.94
C ASP A 84 -11.86 11.02 -15.55
N LEU A 85 -11.90 12.17 -14.87
CA LEU A 85 -11.21 13.39 -15.30
C LEU A 85 -9.68 13.33 -15.11
N VAL A 86 -9.19 12.52 -14.17
CA VAL A 86 -7.75 12.26 -14.04
C VAL A 86 -7.31 11.32 -15.16
N ASP A 87 -8.05 10.26 -15.45
CA ASP A 87 -7.74 9.32 -16.53
C ASP A 87 -7.68 10.00 -17.90
N GLN A 88 -8.65 10.87 -18.20
CA GLN A 88 -8.64 11.68 -19.42
C GLN A 88 -7.37 12.53 -19.53
N ARG A 89 -6.99 13.24 -18.44
CA ARG A 89 -5.76 14.05 -18.43
C ARG A 89 -4.51 13.20 -18.60
N LEU A 90 -4.46 12.02 -17.97
CA LEU A 90 -3.31 11.11 -18.09
C LEU A 90 -3.17 10.58 -19.52
N TYR A 91 -4.27 10.22 -20.17
CA TYR A 91 -4.29 9.81 -21.57
C TYR A 91 -3.79 10.92 -22.50
N GLU A 92 -4.31 12.15 -22.35
CA GLU A 92 -3.87 13.31 -23.12
C GLU A 92 -2.37 13.60 -22.92
N SER A 93 -1.86 13.51 -21.69
CA SER A 93 -0.44 13.74 -21.40
C SER A 93 0.50 12.62 -21.86
N SER A 94 -0.06 11.48 -22.28
CA SER A 94 0.70 10.36 -22.86
C SER A 94 0.79 10.39 -24.39
N THR A 95 0.07 11.32 -25.02
CA THR A 95 0.08 11.58 -26.48
C THR A 95 0.98 12.77 -26.77
#